data_AF-A0A1V5ZQ40-F1
#
_entry.id   AF-A0A1V5ZQ40-F1
#
_cell.length_a   1.000
_cell.length_b   1.000
_cell.length_c   1.000
_cell.angle_alpha   90.00
_cell.angle_beta   90.00
_cell.angle_gamma   90.00
#
_symmetry.space_group_name_H-M   'P 1'
#
loop_
_entity.id
_entity.type
_entity.pdbx_description
1 polymer ?
#
loop_
_entity_poly.entity_id
_entity_poly.type
_entity_poly.pdbx_seq_one_letter_code
_entity_poly.pdbx_strand_id
1 'polypeptide(L)'
;MTDEKVRLREEISQQIQALKDIKIMADSYGFDISKPAANAKEAVQWLYFAYLAAIKEQDGAAMSLGNVSSFLDIYIEKDLKE
;
A
#
# COMPACT_ATOMS: atom_id res chain seq x y z
N MET A 1 28.33 17.17 -1.47
CA MET A 1 26.95 16.64 -1.36
C MET A 1 26.03 17.86 -1.41
N THR A 2 25.05 17.91 -2.31
CA THR A 2 24.13 19.07 -2.45
C THR A 2 22.95 18.93 -1.48
N ASP A 3 22.36 20.05 -1.06
CA ASP A 3 21.21 20.07 -0.14
C ASP A 3 20.04 19.22 -0.67
N GLU A 4 19.77 19.31 -1.97
CA GLU A 4 18.75 18.49 -2.64
C GLU A 4 19.00 16.98 -2.48
N LYS A 5 20.26 16.54 -2.56
CA LYS A 5 20.62 15.13 -2.39
C LYS A 5 20.50 14.68 -0.93
N VAL A 6 20.74 15.58 0.02
CA VAL A 6 20.55 15.28 1.45
C VAL A 6 19.06 15.11 1.75
N ARG A 7 18.24 16.09 1.34
CA ARG A 7 16.79 16.06 1.54
C ARG A 7 16.16 14.81 0.91
N LEU A 8 16.51 14.49 -0.34
CA LEU A 8 15.98 13.31 -1.02
C LEU A 8 16.32 12.00 -0.28
N ARG A 9 17.51 11.89 0.31
CA ARG A 9 17.90 10.70 1.09
C ARG A 9 17.10 10.57 2.38
N GLU A 10 16.80 11.68 3.02
CA GLU A 10 15.96 11.73 4.21
C GLU A 10 14.53 11.31 3.87
N GLU A 11 13.93 11.89 2.82
CA GLU A 11 12.60 11.53 2.32
C GLU A 11 12.49 10.04 1.96
N ILE A 12 13.49 9.48 1.26
CA ILE A 12 13.52 8.04 0.95
C ILE A 12 13.62 7.19 2.23
N SER A 13 14.42 7.62 3.21
CA SER A 13 14.54 6.91 4.47
C SER A 13 13.22 6.87 5.24
N GLN A 14 12.48 7.99 5.22
CA GLN A 14 11.13 8.08 5.79
C GLN A 14 10.13 7.18 5.04
N GLN A 15 10.17 7.16 3.70
CA GLN A 15 9.34 6.26 2.90
C GLN A 15 9.61 4.78 3.21
N ILE A 16 10.88 4.39 3.36
CA ILE A 16 11.25 3.02 3.75
C ILE A 16 10.71 2.69 5.14
N GLN A 17 10.73 3.63 6.08
CA GLN A 17 10.16 3.41 7.41
C GLN A 17 8.64 3.27 7.35
N ALA A 18 7.95 4.15 6.61
CA ALA A 18 6.51 4.07 6.41
C ALA A 18 6.09 2.71 5.82
N LEU A 19 6.84 2.15 4.86
CA LEU A 19 6.57 0.80 4.33
C LEU A 19 6.64 -0.29 5.41
N LYS A 20 7.53 -0.16 6.40
CA LYS A 20 7.58 -1.11 7.53
C LYS A 20 6.39 -0.91 8.47
N ASP A 21 5.99 0.33 8.71
CA ASP A 21 4.87 0.65 9.58
C ASP A 21 3.54 0.16 8.97
N ILE A 22 3.41 0.18 7.64
CA ILE A 22 2.29 -0.41 6.90
C ILE A 22 2.20 -1.94 7.16
N LYS A 23 3.33 -2.64 7.23
CA LYS A 23 3.35 -4.07 7.58
C LYS A 23 2.89 -4.30 9.02
N ILE A 24 3.37 -3.51 9.97
CA ILE A 24 2.97 -3.59 11.38
C ILE A 24 1.46 -3.33 11.51
N MET A 25 0.95 -2.34 10.78
CA MET A 25 -0.47 -2.03 10.75
C MET A 25 -1.27 -3.23 10.24
N ALA A 26 -0.92 -3.81 9.10
CA ALA A 26 -1.66 -4.95 8.56
C ALA A 26 -1.59 -6.19 9.47
N ASP A 27 -0.45 -6.43 10.12
CA ASP A 27 -0.27 -7.50 11.10
C ASP A 27 -1.23 -7.36 12.29
N SER A 28 -1.53 -6.13 12.73
CA SER A 28 -2.55 -5.88 13.78
C SER A 28 -3.98 -6.31 13.38
N TYR A 29 -4.24 -6.46 12.09
CA TYR A 29 -5.50 -7.01 11.54
C TYR A 29 -5.40 -8.50 11.20
N GLY A 30 -4.26 -9.16 11.47
CA GLY A 30 -4.03 -10.58 11.20
C GLY A 30 -3.58 -10.89 9.77
N PHE A 31 -3.01 -9.91 9.05
CA PHE A 31 -2.57 -10.09 7.67
C PHE A 31 -1.06 -9.88 7.49
N ASP A 32 -0.36 -10.87 6.90
CA ASP A 32 1.04 -10.74 6.49
C ASP A 32 1.14 -10.25 5.03
N ILE A 33 1.35 -8.95 4.87
CA ILE A 33 1.53 -8.30 3.56
C ILE A 33 2.99 -8.27 3.09
N SER A 34 3.89 -9.03 3.71
CA SER A 34 5.30 -9.11 3.29
C SER A 34 5.48 -9.80 1.93
N LYS A 35 4.44 -10.50 1.46
CA LYS A 35 4.40 -11.21 0.18
C LYS A 35 3.37 -10.58 -0.77
N PRO A 36 3.55 -10.77 -2.09
CA PRO A 36 2.54 -10.39 -3.07
C PRO A 36 1.21 -11.09 -2.80
N ALA A 37 0.10 -10.41 -3.10
CA ALA A 37 -1.24 -11.00 -3.05
C ALA A 37 -1.34 -12.20 -4.01
N ALA A 38 -1.88 -13.32 -3.53
CA ALA A 38 -2.00 -14.58 -4.27
C ALA A 38 -3.35 -14.73 -4.99
N ASN A 39 -4.39 -14.03 -4.51
CA ASN A 39 -5.78 -14.13 -4.94
C ASN A 39 -6.47 -12.76 -4.91
N ALA A 40 -7.71 -12.70 -5.42
CA ALA A 40 -8.51 -11.48 -5.49
C ALA A 40 -8.77 -10.85 -4.12
N LYS A 41 -9.04 -11.67 -3.09
CA LYS A 41 -9.28 -11.17 -1.73
C LYS A 41 -8.06 -10.45 -1.18
N GLU A 42 -6.87 -11.04 -1.32
CA GLU A 42 -5.61 -10.42 -0.91
C GLU A 42 -5.28 -9.18 -1.74
N ALA A 43 -5.55 -9.18 -3.06
CA ALA A 43 -5.27 -8.04 -3.92
C ALA A 43 -6.08 -6.80 -3.50
N VAL A 44 -7.38 -6.99 -3.25
CA VAL A 44 -8.27 -5.95 -2.72
C VAL A 44 -7.78 -5.49 -1.34
N GLN A 45 -7.46 -6.44 -0.45
CA GLN A 45 -7.07 -6.15 0.92
C GLN A 45 -5.72 -5.41 1.00
N TRP A 46 -4.72 -5.77 0.20
CA TRP A 46 -3.39 -5.17 0.23
C TRP A 46 -3.44 -3.75 -0.30
N LEU A 47 -4.20 -3.55 -1.37
CA LEU A 47 -4.49 -2.23 -1.92
C LEU A 47 -5.17 -1.36 -0.86
N TYR A 48 -6.18 -1.91 -0.18
CA TYR A 48 -6.86 -1.17 0.88
C TYR A 48 -5.94 -0.85 2.06
N PHE A 49 -5.03 -1.74 2.46
CA PHE A 49 -4.06 -1.42 3.51
C PHE A 49 -3.12 -0.27 3.13
N ALA A 50 -2.65 -0.23 1.88
CA ALA A 50 -1.86 0.90 1.40
C ALA A 50 -2.64 2.21 1.48
N TYR A 51 -3.90 2.21 1.07
CA TYR A 51 -4.78 3.38 1.16
C TYR A 51 -5.11 3.75 2.62
N LEU A 52 -5.39 2.76 3.47
CA LEU A 52 -5.70 2.94 4.88
C LEU A 52 -4.53 3.59 5.64
N ALA A 53 -3.30 3.21 5.32
CA ALA A 53 -2.12 3.82 5.91
C ALA A 53 -2.01 5.31 5.54
N ALA A 54 -2.29 5.66 4.28
CA ALA A 54 -2.26 7.06 3.83
C ALA A 54 -3.28 7.93 4.58
N ILE A 55 -4.52 7.45 4.76
CA ILE A 55 -5.58 8.21 5.44
C ILE A 55 -5.47 8.19 6.98
N LYS A 56 -4.65 7.29 7.55
CA LYS A 56 -4.31 7.31 8.97
C LYS A 56 -3.25 8.36 9.30
N GLU A 57 -2.35 8.63 8.35
CA GLU A 57 -1.24 9.56 8.51
C GLU A 57 -1.62 10.99 8.09
N GLN A 58 -2.52 11.15 7.12
CA GLN A 58 -2.88 12.45 6.55
C GLN A 58 -4.41 12.66 6.53
N ASP A 59 -4.82 13.88 6.82
CA ASP A 59 -6.20 14.36 6.87
C ASP A 59 -6.56 15.28 5.69
N GLY A 60 -5.87 15.09 4.55
CA GLY A 60 -6.09 15.88 3.33
C GLY A 60 -7.55 15.88 2.86
N ALA A 61 -8.04 17.02 2.38
CA ALA A 61 -9.43 17.19 1.97
C ALA A 61 -9.90 16.22 0.87
N ALA A 62 -8.97 15.73 0.03
CA ALA A 62 -9.24 14.78 -1.03
C ALA A 62 -8.15 13.71 -1.10
N MET A 63 -8.36 12.61 -0.38
CA MET A 63 -7.50 11.43 -0.43
C MET A 63 -8.08 10.45 -1.46
N SER A 64 -7.59 10.49 -2.70
CA SER A 64 -8.10 9.65 -3.78
C SER A 64 -7.57 8.21 -3.70
N LEU A 65 -8.44 7.21 -3.89
CA LEU A 65 -8.04 5.80 -4.02
C LEU A 65 -7.27 5.52 -5.33
N GLY A 66 -7.54 6.29 -6.38
CA GLY A 66 -6.97 6.13 -7.71
C GLY A 66 -7.79 5.23 -8.65
N ASN A 67 -7.22 4.90 -9.81
CA ASN A 67 -7.84 4.00 -10.79
C ASN A 67 -7.39 2.55 -10.52
N VAL A 68 -8.23 1.81 -9.79
CA VAL A 68 -7.87 0.49 -9.25
C VAL A 68 -8.73 -0.65 -9.80
N SER A 69 -9.84 -0.34 -10.49
CA SER A 69 -10.83 -1.36 -10.91
C SER A 69 -10.23 -2.37 -11.88
N SER A 70 -9.67 -1.93 -13.00
CA SER A 70 -9.06 -2.82 -14.00
C SER A 70 -7.84 -3.57 -13.47
N PHE A 71 -7.14 -3.02 -12.46
CA PHE A 71 -6.05 -3.73 -11.79
C PHE A 71 -6.58 -4.90 -10.95
N LEU A 72 -7.62 -4.66 -10.15
CA LEU A 72 -8.25 -5.69 -9.31
C LEU A 72 -8.96 -6.74 -10.16
N ASP A 73 -9.52 -6.34 -11.30
CA ASP A 73 -10.19 -7.22 -12.25
C ASP A 73 -9.27 -8.36 -12.74
N ILE A 74 -7.96 -8.12 -12.89
CA ILE A 74 -6.99 -9.16 -13.27
C ILE A 74 -6.97 -10.31 -12.25
N TYR A 75 -7.03 -10.00 -10.95
CA TYR A 75 -7.04 -11.02 -9.90
C TYR A 75 -8.41 -11.68 -9.78
N ILE A 76 -9.49 -10.91 -9.90
CA ILE A 76 -10.86 -11.42 -9.82
C ILE A 76 -11.15 -12.38 -10.97
N GLU A 77 -10.78 -12.00 -12.19
CA GLU A 77 -10.97 -12.81 -13.40
C GLU A 77 -10.16 -14.11 -13.34
N LYS A 78 -8.95 -14.07 -12.76
CA LYS A 78 -8.15 -15.26 -12.51
C LYS A 78 -8.87 -16.20 -11.54
N ASP A 79 -9.30 -15.70 -10.38
CA ASP A 79 -9.96 -16.50 -9.35
C ASP A 79 -11.32 -17.08 -9.81
N LEU A 80 -12.04 -16.40 -10.72
CA LEU A 80 -13.30 -16.90 -11.29
C LEU A 80 -13.13 -18.03 -12.32
N LYS A 81 -11.94 -18.15 -12.92
CA LYS A 81 -11.61 -19.18 -13.94
C LYS A 81 -11.07 -20.47 -13.36
N GLU A 82 -10.68 -20.47 -12.09
CA GLU A 82 -10.21 -21.65 -11.33
C GLU A 82 -11.39 -22.43 -10.73
#